data_AF-A0A3P7NZ49-F1
#
_entry.id   AF-A0A3P7NZ49-F1
#
_cell.length_a   1.000
_cell.length_b   1.000
_cell.length_c   1.000
_cell.angle_alpha   90.00
_cell.angle_beta   90.00
_cell.angle_gamma   90.00
#
_symmetry.space_group_name_H-M   'P 1'
#
loop_
_entity.id
_entity.type
_entity.pdbx_description
1 polymer ?
#
loop_
_entity_poly.entity_id
_entity_poly.type
_entity_poly.pdbx_seq_one_letter_code
_entity_poly.pdbx_strand_id
1 'polypeptide(L)'
;MQPRSKEKPSTNSDPHRIYVEGLPNSTNAHDLREYFYNYGGVKVACLLKRLEANQSGFIVFQDMESIRKVFEAEPNKLSGRAIKLAYSE
;
A
#
# COMPACT_ATOMS: atom_id res chain seq x y z
N MET A 1 1.23 -32.07 16.42
CA MET A 1 2.13 -31.00 15.98
C MET A 1 1.75 -30.64 14.55
N GLN A 2 1.26 -29.43 14.29
CA GLN A 2 0.81 -29.06 12.94
C GLN A 2 2.03 -28.71 12.05
N PRO A 3 2.05 -29.12 10.76
CA PRO A 3 3.14 -28.79 9.86
C PRO A 3 3.07 -27.33 9.42
N ARG A 4 4.24 -26.70 9.36
CA ARG A 4 4.47 -25.33 8.89
C ARG A 4 4.24 -25.27 7.38
N SER A 5 3.00 -25.04 6.96
CA SER A 5 2.65 -24.84 5.56
C SER A 5 3.19 -23.49 5.09
N LYS A 6 4.06 -23.55 4.09
CA LYS A 6 4.60 -22.41 3.34
C LYS A 6 3.42 -21.54 2.86
N GLU A 7 3.23 -20.37 3.46
CA GLU A 7 2.29 -19.35 2.98
C GLU A 7 2.70 -18.96 1.56
N LYS A 8 2.01 -19.55 0.58
CA LYS A 8 1.79 -18.89 -0.71
C LYS A 8 0.89 -17.69 -0.38
N PRO A 9 1.20 -16.44 -0.76
CA PRO A 9 0.28 -15.33 -0.54
C PRO A 9 -0.84 -15.44 -1.59
N SER A 10 -1.74 -16.39 -1.37
CA SER A 10 -2.94 -16.61 -2.18
C SER A 10 -4.15 -16.08 -1.43
N THR A 11 -4.18 -14.76 -1.22
CA THR A 11 -5.42 -14.00 -1.02
C THR A 11 -5.18 -12.60 -1.57
N ASN A 12 -5.74 -12.30 -2.74
CA ASN A 12 -5.81 -10.95 -3.29
C ASN A 12 -6.67 -10.00 -2.42
N SER A 13 -7.31 -10.53 -1.37
CA SER A 13 -8.27 -9.87 -0.48
C SER A 13 -7.77 -9.83 0.99
N ASP A 14 -6.56 -9.31 1.23
CA ASP A 14 -6.18 -8.96 2.61
C ASP A 14 -6.99 -7.71 3.00
N PRO A 15 -7.83 -7.75 4.06
CA PRO A 15 -8.65 -6.60 4.46
C PRO A 15 -7.81 -5.39 4.90
N HIS A 16 -6.53 -5.61 5.22
CA HIS A 16 -5.59 -4.55 5.55
C HIS A 16 -4.87 -3.96 4.32
N ARG A 17 -5.23 -4.41 3.12
CA ARG A 17 -4.65 -3.95 1.86
C ARG A 17 -5.41 -2.76 1.30
N ILE A 18 -4.65 -1.76 0.90
CA ILE A 18 -5.12 -0.62 0.13
C ILE A 18 -4.38 -0.54 -1.20
N TYR A 19 -5.07 -0.04 -2.21
CA TYR A 19 -4.51 0.28 -3.51
C TYR A 19 -4.12 1.75 -3.57
N VAL A 20 -2.98 2.03 -4.21
CA VAL A 20 -2.41 3.37 -4.33
C VAL A 20 -2.18 3.67 -5.81
N GLU A 21 -2.76 4.76 -6.30
CA GLU A 21 -2.63 5.20 -7.69
C GLU A 21 -2.08 6.62 -7.80
N GLY A 22 -1.48 6.90 -8.95
CA GLY A 22 -0.95 8.24 -9.25
C GLY A 22 0.43 8.49 -8.64
N LEU A 23 1.18 7.42 -8.35
CA LEU A 23 2.54 7.55 -7.82
C LEU A 23 3.46 8.23 -8.85
N PRO A 24 4.36 9.13 -8.41
CA PRO A 24 5.43 9.64 -9.25
C PRO A 24 6.30 8.52 -9.80
N ASN A 25 6.77 8.63 -11.05
CA ASN A 25 7.60 7.59 -11.68
C ASN A 25 8.95 7.34 -10.97
N SER A 26 9.41 8.29 -10.17
CA SER A 26 10.60 8.19 -9.34
C SER A 26 10.39 7.46 -8.01
N THR A 27 9.13 7.17 -7.64
CA THR A 27 8.78 6.52 -6.39
C THR A 27 9.25 5.08 -6.40
N ASN A 28 9.94 4.65 -5.35
CA ASN A 28 10.28 3.26 -5.13
C ASN A 28 9.46 2.67 -3.95
N ALA A 29 9.60 1.37 -3.70
CA ALA A 29 8.85 0.71 -2.62
C ALA A 29 9.26 1.19 -1.22
N HIS A 30 10.49 1.69 -1.06
CA HIS A 30 10.98 2.26 0.18
C HIS A 30 10.30 3.59 0.47
N ASP A 31 10.28 4.53 -0.49
CA ASP A 31 9.61 5.82 -0.34
C ASP A 31 8.12 5.64 -0.01
N LEU A 32 7.48 4.69 -0.69
CA LEU A 32 6.08 4.33 -0.45
C LEU A 32 5.91 3.83 0.99
N ARG A 33 6.73 2.89 1.42
CA ARG A 33 6.68 2.34 2.79
C ARG A 33 6.88 3.43 3.83
N GLU A 34 7.90 4.28 3.68
CA GLU A 34 8.21 5.35 4.63
C GLU A 34 7.06 6.35 4.74
N TYR A 35 6.46 6.75 3.62
CA TYR A 35 5.29 7.62 3.62
C TYR A 35 4.15 7.01 4.45
N PHE A 36 3.79 5.75 4.18
CA PHE A 36 2.68 5.09 4.86
C PHE A 36 2.98 4.71 6.31
N TYR A 37 4.25 4.59 6.69
CA TYR A 37 4.67 4.29 8.06
C TYR A 37 4.25 5.38 9.06
N ASN A 38 4.05 6.62 8.60
CA ASN A 38 3.56 7.72 9.43
C ASN A 38 2.12 7.52 9.92
N TYR A 39 1.33 6.68 9.25
CA TYR A 39 -0.05 6.38 9.62
C TYR A 39 -0.19 5.10 10.46
N GLY A 40 0.80 4.21 10.37
CA GLY A 40 0.89 3.01 11.17
C GLY A 40 1.82 1.96 10.58
N GLY A 41 1.96 0.82 11.27
CA GLY A 41 2.88 -0.24 10.88
C GLY A 41 2.55 -0.79 9.50
N VAL A 42 3.49 -0.72 8.56
CA VAL A 42 3.36 -1.31 7.22
C VAL A 42 3.93 -2.72 7.21
N LYS A 43 3.10 -3.71 6.87
CA LYS A 43 3.49 -5.12 6.70
C LYS A 43 4.11 -5.36 5.33
N VAL A 44 3.50 -4.85 4.27
CA VAL A 44 3.96 -5.01 2.88
C VAL A 44 3.78 -3.71 2.11
N ALA A 45 4.77 -3.35 1.30
CA ALA A 45 4.69 -2.28 0.32
C ALA A 45 5.21 -2.79 -1.03
N CYS A 46 4.39 -2.71 -2.07
CA CYS A 46 4.76 -3.15 -3.40
C CYS A 46 4.33 -2.14 -4.46
N LEU A 47 5.22 -1.90 -5.43
CA LEU A 47 4.92 -1.15 -6.63
C LEU A 47 4.49 -2.09 -7.75
N LEU A 48 3.44 -1.70 -8.43
CA LEU A 48 2.97 -2.32 -9.65
C LEU A 48 3.56 -1.52 -10.82
N LYS A 49 4.54 -2.12 -11.50
CA LYS A 49 5.06 -1.57 -12.75
C LYS A 49 4.14 -1.98 -13.89
N ARG A 50 3.39 -1.04 -14.44
CA ARG A 50 2.74 -1.18 -15.75
C ARG A 50 3.52 -0.36 -16.77
N LEU A 51 3.76 -0.94 -17.95
CA LEU A 51 4.64 -0.38 -18.98
C LEU A 51 4.15 0.94 -19.59
N GLU A 52 2.86 1.25 -19.47
CA GLU A 52 2.22 2.38 -20.18
C GLU A 52 1.36 3.31 -19.28
N ALA A 53 1.27 3.04 -17.96
CA ALA A 53 0.37 3.78 -17.07
C ALA A 53 1.10 4.50 -15.93
N ASN A 54 0.40 5.43 -15.27
CA ASN A 54 0.83 6.01 -14.00
C ASN A 54 1.22 4.90 -13.03
N GLN A 55 2.32 5.08 -12.30
CA GLN A 55 2.73 4.09 -11.31
C GLN A 55 1.65 3.91 -10.26
N SER A 56 1.37 2.65 -9.94
CA SER A 56 0.45 2.25 -8.89
C SER A 56 1.14 1.25 -7.97
N GLY A 57 0.51 0.94 -6.86
CA GLY A 57 1.05 0.03 -5.86
C GLY A 57 -0.02 -0.42 -4.90
N PHE A 58 0.36 -1.26 -3.96
CA PHE A 58 -0.49 -1.60 -2.83
C PHE A 58 0.31 -1.59 -1.54
N ILE A 59 -0.41 -1.31 -0.45
CA ILE A 59 0.11 -1.30 0.91
C ILE A 59 -0.74 -2.21 1.75
N VAL A 60 -0.10 -3.07 2.53
CA VAL A 60 -0.76 -3.88 3.56
C VAL A 60 -0.31 -3.34 4.90
N PHE A 61 -1.25 -2.82 5.69
CA PHE A 61 -0.99 -2.39 7.05
C PHE A 61 -1.01 -3.57 8.03
N GLN A 62 -0.43 -3.36 9.21
CA GLN A 62 -0.55 -4.29 10.33
C GLN A 62 -1.93 -4.20 10.98
N ASP A 63 -2.53 -3.01 11.01
CA ASP A 63 -3.79 -2.73 11.70
C ASP A 63 -4.77 -1.92 10.84
N MET A 64 -6.06 -2.21 10.97
CA MET A 64 -7.16 -1.47 10.30
C MET A 64 -7.22 0.01 10.69
N GLU A 65 -6.77 0.36 11.89
CA GLU A 65 -6.73 1.75 12.35
C GLU A 65 -5.79 2.59 11.47
N SER A 66 -4.68 2.00 11.01
CA SER A 66 -3.73 2.66 10.11
C SER A 66 -4.38 3.02 8.77
N ILE A 67 -5.27 2.16 8.28
CA ILE A 67 -6.05 2.42 7.06
C ILE A 67 -6.99 3.61 7.28
N ARG A 68 -7.75 3.61 8.38
CA ARG A 68 -8.65 4.74 8.69
C ARG A 68 -7.89 6.06 8.75
N LYS A 69 -6.77 6.10 9.47
CA LYS A 69 -5.90 7.28 9.60
C LYS A 69 -5.44 7.82 8.25
N VAL A 70 -5.04 6.95 7.32
CA VAL A 70 -4.55 7.42 6.01
C VAL A 70 -5.68 7.92 5.10
N PHE A 71 -6.88 7.34 5.19
CA PHE A 71 -8.05 7.85 4.48
C PHE A 71 -8.58 9.16 5.09
N GLU A 72 -8.46 9.35 6.41
CA GLU A 72 -8.84 10.61 7.07
C GLU A 72 -7.83 11.75 6.80
N ALA A 73 -6.60 11.43 6.41
CA ALA A 73 -5.53 12.40 6.16
C ALA A 73 -5.54 12.99 4.74
N GLU A 74 -6.66 12.91 4.02
CA GLU A 74 -6.76 13.52 2.69
C GLU A 74 -6.58 15.06 2.72
N PRO A 75 -5.94 15.67 1.71
CA PRO A 75 -5.41 15.03 0.50
C PRO A 75 -4.04 14.39 0.72
N ASN A 76 -3.92 13.10 0.34
CA ASN A 76 -2.66 12.38 0.40
C ASN A 76 -1.72 12.81 -0.74
N LYS A 77 -0.47 13.12 -0.40
CA LYS A 77 0.55 13.58 -1.36
C LYS A 77 1.89 12.91 -1.10
N LEU A 78 2.43 12.27 -2.14
CA LEU A 78 3.75 11.65 -2.11
C LEU A 78 4.68 12.39 -3.06
N SER A 79 5.80 12.89 -2.53
CA SER A 79 6.78 13.71 -3.26
C SER A 79 6.14 14.88 -4.04
N GLY A 80 5.14 15.53 -3.43
CA GLY A 80 4.41 16.66 -4.02
C GLY A 80 3.32 16.29 -5.03
N ARG A 81 3.18 15.01 -5.40
CA ARG A 81 2.12 14.53 -6.29
C ARG A 81 0.94 13.99 -5.48
N ALA A 82 -0.27 14.39 -5.85
CA ALA A 82 -1.47 13.83 -5.25
C ALA A 82 -1.61 12.35 -5.61
N ILE A 83 -1.83 11.52 -4.60
CA ILE A 83 -2.05 10.07 -4.75
C ILE A 83 -3.50 9.75 -4.39
N LYS A 84 -4.06 8.73 -5.04
CA LYS A 84 -5.40 8.23 -4.73
C LYS A 84 -5.31 6.92 -3.98
N LEU A 85 -6.13 6.77 -2.96
CA LEU A 85 -6.24 5.57 -2.14
C LEU A 85 -7.59 4.91 -2.39
N ALA A 86 -7.60 3.58 -2.52
CA ALA A 86 -8.81 2.79 -2.60
C ALA A 86 -8.68 1.53 -1.73
N TYR A 87 -9.78 1.07 -1.16
CA TYR A 87 -9.80 -0.24 -0.50
C TYR A 87 -9.52 -1.34 -1.54
N SER A 88 -8.75 -2.36 -1.16
CA SER A 88 -8.63 -3.56 -1.99
C SER A 88 -9.91 -4.37 -1.90
N GLU A 89 -10.52 -4.70 -3.04
CA GLU A 89 -11.57 -5.74 -3.15
C GLU A 89 -10.94 -7.16 -3.16
#